data_AF-A0A116L789-F1
#
_entry.id   AF-A0A116L789-F1
#
_cell.length_a   1.000
_cell.length_b   1.000
_cell.length_c   1.000
_cell.angle_alpha   90.00
_cell.angle_beta   90.00
_cell.angle_gamma   90.00
#
_symmetry.space_group_name_H-M   'P 1'
#
loop_
_entity.id
_entity.type
_entity.pdbx_description
1 polymer ?
#
loop_
_entity_poly.entity_id
_entity_poly.type
_entity_poly.pdbx_seq_one_letter_code
_entity_poly.pdbx_strand_id
1 'polypeptide(L)' 'MSDMISPDGIAIIDSFPLPLCQPVRNHRATIFKGLADIGYNASKHLWFYGFKVHMLVTLSGYILNYVITPASVHDIKGSL' A
#
# COMPACT_ATOMS: atom_id res chain seq x y z
N MET A 1 14.18 23.66 -26.52
CA MET A 1 12.79 23.19 -26.66
C MET A 1 12.58 22.15 -25.59
N SER A 2 11.79 22.48 -24.58
CA SER A 2 11.49 21.60 -23.46
C SER A 2 10.60 20.47 -23.97
N ASP A 3 11.09 19.23 -23.91
CA ASP A 3 10.27 18.07 -24.25
C ASP A 3 9.03 18.07 -23.33
N MET A 4 7.84 18.19 -23.91
CA MET A 4 6.60 17.99 -23.18
C MET A 4 6.55 16.52 -22.78
N ILE A 5 6.90 16.21 -21.54
CA ILE A 5 6.66 14.89 -20.96
C ILE A 5 5.13 14.69 -20.99
N SER A 6 4.66 13.68 -21.72
CA SER A 6 3.26 13.27 -21.69
C SER A 6 2.83 13.09 -20.23
N PRO A 7 1.63 13.52 -19.80
CA PRO A 7 1.14 13.30 -18.44
C PRO A 7 1.22 11.85 -17.97
N ASP A 8 1.13 10.89 -18.91
CA ASP A 8 1.27 9.45 -18.65
C ASP A 8 2.71 8.93 -18.70
N GLY A 9 3.69 9.80 -18.99
CA GLY A 9 5.12 9.51 -18.87
C GLY A 9 5.67 9.71 -17.45
N ILE A 10 4.86 10.23 -16.53
CA ILE A 10 5.19 10.39 -15.10
C ILE A 10 4.32 9.44 -14.28
N ALA A 11 4.93 8.75 -13.33
CA ALA A 11 4.24 7.91 -12.38
C ALA A 11 4.56 8.29 -10.93
N ILE A 12 3.54 8.16 -10.08
CA ILE A 12 3.62 8.32 -8.63
C ILE A 12 3.73 6.93 -8.02
N ILE A 13 4.69 6.77 -7.11
CA ILE A 13 4.81 5.58 -6.26
C ILE A 13 4.34 5.98 -4.87
N ASP A 14 3.34 5.27 -4.35
CA ASP A 14 2.89 5.44 -2.98
C ASP A 14 2.44 4.10 -2.38
N SER A 15 2.39 4.04 -1.05
CA SER A 15 1.86 2.90 -0.33
C SER A 15 0.82 3.32 0.71
N PHE A 16 -0.19 2.47 0.91
CA PHE A 16 -1.27 2.77 1.85
C PHE A 16 -1.78 1.51 2.56
N PRO A 17 -2.34 1.67 3.77
CA PRO A 17 -2.87 0.55 4.54
C PRO A 17 -4.16 0.01 3.90
N LEU A 18 -4.26 -1.32 3.83
CA LEU A 18 -5.46 -2.07 3.49
C LEU A 18 -5.95 -2.83 4.74
N PRO A 19 -6.68 -2.17 5.64
CA PRO A 19 -7.14 -2.77 6.89
C PRO A 19 -8.21 -3.84 6.63
N LEU A 20 -8.04 -5.02 7.23
CA LEU A 20 -9.03 -6.10 7.14
C LEU A 20 -10.16 -5.93 8.15
N CYS A 21 -9.82 -5.47 9.35
CA CYS A 21 -10.77 -5.20 10.41
C CYS A 21 -10.22 -4.13 11.35
N GLN A 22 -11.09 -3.62 12.23
CA GLN A 22 -10.65 -2.80 13.34
C GLN A 22 -9.68 -3.59 14.24
N PRO A 23 -8.63 -2.96 14.82
CA PRO A 23 -7.64 -3.64 15.65
C PRO A 23 -8.25 -4.50 16.76
N VAL A 24 -9.34 -4.06 17.40
CA VAL A 24 -10.07 -4.81 18.46
C VAL A 24 -10.64 -6.17 18.00
N ARG A 25 -10.69 -6.42 16.69
CA ARG A 25 -11.20 -7.69 16.11
C ARG A 25 -10.11 -8.59 15.54
N ASN A 26 -8.84 -8.17 15.50
CA ASN A 26 -7.76 -8.89 14.81
C ASN A 26 -7.60 -10.34 15.29
N HIS A 27 -7.73 -10.60 16.59
CA HIS A 27 -7.60 -11.94 17.18
C HIS A 27 -8.73 -12.89 16.79
N ARG A 28 -9.87 -12.36 16.33
CA ARG A 28 -11.01 -13.14 15.83
C ARG A 28 -11.00 -13.30 14.31
N ALA A 29 -10.07 -12.65 13.61
CA ALA A 29 -9.96 -12.76 12.17
C ALA A 29 -9.39 -14.15 11.81
N THR A 30 -10.17 -14.92 11.05
CA THR A 30 -9.76 -16.25 10.56
C THR A 30 -9.38 -16.20 9.08
N ILE A 31 -9.91 -15.23 8.33
CA ILE A 31 -9.60 -15.01 6.92
C ILE A 31 -8.19 -14.41 6.82
N PHE A 32 -7.37 -14.94 5.91
CA PHE A 32 -5.95 -14.54 5.71
C PHE A 32 -5.04 -14.75 6.92
N LYS A 33 -5.39 -15.67 7.83
CA LYS A 33 -4.55 -16.03 8.97
C LYS A 33 -3.17 -16.51 8.48
N GLY A 34 -2.11 -15.93 9.03
CA GLY A 34 -0.72 -16.21 8.63
C GLY A 34 -0.21 -15.42 7.42
N LEU A 35 -1.08 -14.69 6.71
CA LEU A 35 -0.71 -13.79 5.62
C LEU A 35 -0.84 -12.32 6.02
N ALA A 36 -1.94 -11.98 6.71
CA ALA A 36 -2.16 -10.64 7.24
C ALA A 36 -1.53 -10.50 8.63
N ASP A 37 -0.96 -9.33 8.90
CA ASP A 37 -0.32 -8.99 10.17
C ASP A 37 -0.61 -7.55 10.58
N ILE A 38 0.11 -7.06 11.60
CA ILE A 38 -0.05 -5.72 12.14
C ILE A 38 1.06 -4.83 11.59
N GLY A 39 0.67 -3.69 11.02
CA GLY A 39 1.59 -2.66 10.55
C GLY A 39 1.29 -1.30 11.20
N TYR A 40 2.27 -0.41 11.10
CA TYR A 40 2.15 1.00 11.49
C TYR A 40 2.37 1.89 10.28
N ASN A 41 1.40 2.76 9.99
CA ASN A 41 1.57 3.84 9.03
C ASN A 41 2.01 5.10 9.79
N ALA A 42 3.26 5.52 9.57
CA ALA A 42 3.85 6.65 10.28
C ALA A 42 3.18 7.98 9.91
N SER A 43 2.93 8.23 8.63
CA SER A 43 2.31 9.47 8.14
C SER A 43 0.90 9.70 8.69
N LYS A 44 0.16 8.61 8.95
CA LYS A 44 -1.19 8.64 9.51
C LYS A 44 -1.24 8.39 11.02
N HIS A 45 -0.09 8.16 11.66
CA HIS A 45 0.01 7.74 13.06
C HIS A 45 -0.94 6.59 13.45
N LEU A 46 -1.04 5.57 12.59
CA LEU A 46 -2.09 4.55 12.66
C LEU A 46 -1.53 3.13 12.69
N TRP A 47 -1.92 2.37 13.72
CA TRP A 47 -1.79 0.92 13.75
C TRP A 47 -2.98 0.25 13.05
N PHE A 48 -2.73 -0.74 12.21
CA PHE A 48 -3.77 -1.47 11.50
C PHE A 48 -3.42 -2.95 11.37
N TYR A 49 -4.45 -3.80 11.35
CA TYR A 49 -4.34 -5.21 11.03
C TYR A 49 -4.82 -5.45 9.60
N GLY A 50 -3.98 -6.04 8.76
CA GLY A 50 -4.31 -6.32 7.37
C GLY A 50 -3.07 -6.41 6.46
N PHE A 51 -3.12 -5.68 5.36
CA PHE A 51 -2.07 -5.67 4.34
C PHE A 51 -1.65 -4.23 4.01
N LYS A 52 -0.51 -4.08 3.35
CA LYS A 52 -0.08 -2.82 2.75
C LYS A 52 -0.09 -2.96 1.23
N VAL A 53 -0.69 -1.99 0.55
CA VAL A 53 -0.68 -1.91 -0.91
C VAL A 53 0.41 -0.93 -1.31
N HIS A 54 1.29 -1.34 -2.21
CA HIS A 54 2.25 -0.46 -2.88
C HIS A 54 1.83 -0.35 -4.34
N MET A 55 1.79 0.87 -4.86
CA MET A 55 1.12 1.15 -6.12
C MET A 55 1.91 2.15 -6.96
N LEU A 56 1.93 1.91 -8.27
CA LEU A 56 2.47 2.80 -9.28
C LEU A 56 1.29 3.31 -10.13
N VAL A 57 1.10 4.63 -10.17
CA VAL A 57 -0.05 5.26 -10.82
C VAL A 57 0.37 6.46 -11.68
N THR A 58 -0.23 6.65 -12.86
CA THR A 58 0.00 7.86 -13.66
C THR A 58 -0.64 9.09 -13.02
N LEU A 59 -0.25 10.29 -13.45
CA LEU A 59 -0.90 11.53 -12.99
C LEU A 59 -2.40 11.60 -13.33
N SER A 60 -2.82 10.91 -14.39
CA SER A 60 -4.23 10.79 -14.78
C SER A 60 -4.98 9.70 -14.01
N GLY A 61 -4.32 8.98 -13.09
CA GLY A 61 -4.94 7.99 -12.22
C GLY A 61 -4.94 6.55 -12.77
N TYR A 62 -4.21 6.26 -13.85
CA TYR A 62 -4.12 4.91 -14.38
C TYR A 62 -3.16 4.06 -13.54
N ILE A 63 -3.63 2.88 -13.13
CA ILE A 63 -2.84 1.91 -12.38
C ILE A 63 -1.88 1.23 -13.34
N LEU A 64 -0.58 1.46 -13.15
CA LEU A 64 0.46 0.81 -13.95
C LEU A 64 0.87 -0.52 -13.35
N ASN A 65 1.02 -0.58 -12.02
CA ASN A 65 1.40 -1.79 -11.31
C ASN A 65 1.03 -1.69 -9.82
N TYR A 66 0.90 -2.82 -9.14
CA TYR A 66 0.65 -2.89 -7.70
C TYR A 66 1.22 -4.18 -7.09
N VAL A 67 1.59 -4.11 -5.81
CA VAL A 67 1.89 -5.30 -5.00
C VAL A 67 1.22 -5.18 -3.64
N ILE A 68 0.74 -6.32 -3.13
CA ILE A 68 0.14 -6.43 -1.80
C ILE A 68 1.09 -7.21 -0.92
N THR A 69 1.50 -6.61 0.19
CA THR A 69 2.39 -7.21 1.17
C THR A 69 1.69 -7.32 2.52
N PRO A 70 2.21 -8.15 3.46
CA PRO A 70 1.85 -7.99 4.87
C PRO A 70 2.02 -6.53 5.33
N ALA A 71 1.20 -6.10 6.29
CA ALA A 71 1.17 -4.74 6.80
C ALA A 71 2.52 -4.29 7.41
N SER A 72 3.28 -5.23 7.97
CA SER A 72 4.58 -4.95 8.60
C SER A 72 5.72 -4.66 7.61
N VAL A 73 5.54 -4.94 6.31
CA VAL A 73 6.59 -4.75 5.31
C VAL A 73 6.86 -3.26 5.07
N HIS A 74 8.13 -2.87 5.19
CA HIS A 74 8.59 -1.51 4.91
C HIS A 74 8.55 -1.19 3.41
N ASP A 75 8.33 0.07 3.09
CA ASP A 75 8.12 0.53 1.71
C ASP A 75 9.36 0.29 0.84
N ILE A 76 10.57 0.37 1.41
CA ILE A 76 11.84 0.02 0.72
C ILE A 76 11.89 -1.44 0.27
N LYS A 77 11.18 -2.34 0.97
CA LYS A 77 11.14 -3.78 0.63
C LYS A 77 9.90 -4.15 -0.20
N GLY A 78 8.87 -3.31 -0.19
CA GLY A 78 7.63 -3.48 -0.94
C GLY A 78 7.58 -2.65 -2.23
N SER A 79 8.58 -1.82 -2.49
CA SER A 79 8.68 -1.01 -3.69
C SER A 79 8.85 -1.88 -4.94
N LEU A 80 8.01 -1.58 -5.94
CA LEU A 80 8.02 -2.15 -7.29
C LEU A 80 9.25 -1.73 -8.09
#